data_AF-A0A060WMT2-F1
#
_entry.id   AF-A0A060WMT2-F1
#
_cell.length_a   1.000
_cell.length_b   1.000
_cell.length_c   1.000
_cell.angle_alpha   90.00
_cell.angle_beta   90.00
_cell.angle_gamma   90.00
#
_symmetry.space_group_name_H-M   'P 1'
#
loop_
_entity.id
_entity.type
_entity.pdbx_description
1 polymer ?
#
loop_
_entity_poly.entity_id
_entity_poly.type
_entity_poly.pdbx_seq_one_letter_code
_entity_poly.pdbx_strand_id
1 'polypeptide(L)'
;MRPPSPLSQTPDTQQGEGTEKGPPPMEPDTTQPGSSREVTDNLVTMMRTVLRYFFPPDFRIPKEDVNSMTAEELVAFPMKEYFQQYELGLQSLCNSYQSRADARAKAVEEKSSSAETKLREADEKLQKLRTNIVQLLQKVQEDIDINTDDELDAYIEDLLTKGD
;
A
#
# COMPACT_ATOMS: atom_id res chain seq x y z
N MET A 1 -9.44 -20.38 36.18
CA MET A 1 -9.88 -21.72 36.63
C MET A 1 -9.16 -22.77 35.79
N ARG A 2 -8.16 -23.44 36.36
CA ARG A 2 -7.45 -24.57 35.74
C ARG A 2 -8.05 -25.86 36.32
N PRO A 3 -8.32 -26.91 35.53
CA PRO A 3 -8.76 -28.18 36.09
C PRO A 3 -7.61 -28.86 36.87
N PRO A 4 -7.90 -29.63 37.93
CA PRO A 4 -6.88 -30.36 38.68
C PRO A 4 -6.34 -31.55 37.88
N SER A 5 -5.04 -31.80 37.97
CA SER A 5 -4.40 -33.01 37.42
C SER A 5 -4.75 -34.26 38.26
N PRO A 6 -4.91 -35.46 37.66
CA PRO A 6 -5.15 -36.69 38.41
C PRO A 6 -3.90 -37.21 39.13
N LEU A 7 -4.15 -37.87 40.26
CA LEU A 7 -3.18 -38.49 41.17
C LEU A 7 -2.51 -39.72 40.52
N SER A 8 -1.18 -39.80 40.61
CA SER A 8 -0.41 -41.00 40.26
C SER A 8 -0.69 -42.12 41.27
N GLN A 9 -1.34 -43.20 40.83
CA GLN A 9 -1.36 -44.48 41.52
C GLN A 9 -0.52 -45.48 40.73
N THR A 10 0.59 -45.92 41.33
CA THR A 10 1.36 -47.09 40.88
C THR A 10 0.77 -48.36 41.52
N PRO A 11 0.49 -49.44 40.76
CA PRO A 11 0.18 -50.73 41.36
C PRO A 11 1.47 -51.51 41.63
N ASP A 12 1.59 -51.91 42.89
CA ASP A 12 2.58 -52.82 43.44
C ASP A 12 2.45 -54.24 42.84
N THR A 13 3.57 -54.93 42.70
CA THR A 13 3.63 -56.31 42.18
C THR A 13 3.87 -57.25 43.35
N GLN A 14 3.02 -58.27 43.56
CA GLN A 14 3.45 -59.62 43.96
C GLN A 14 2.36 -60.72 43.90
N GLN A 15 2.74 -61.75 43.14
CA GLN A 15 2.40 -63.19 43.05
C GLN A 15 1.38 -63.88 43.98
N GLY A 16 0.65 -64.86 43.40
CA GLY A 16 -0.01 -65.97 44.08
C GLY A 16 -0.86 -66.83 43.11
N GLU A 17 -0.66 -68.15 43.10
CA GLU A 17 -0.97 -69.15 42.05
C GLU A 17 -2.42 -69.71 42.02
N GLY A 18 -2.82 -70.32 40.88
CA GLY A 18 -3.62 -71.56 40.90
C GLY A 18 -4.85 -71.73 39.98
N THR A 19 -4.67 -72.52 38.90
CA THR A 19 -5.60 -73.53 38.31
C THR A 19 -6.43 -73.22 37.04
N GLU A 20 -6.13 -74.04 36.02
CA GLU A 20 -6.72 -74.31 34.69
C GLU A 20 -8.22 -74.05 34.41
N LYS A 21 -8.50 -73.43 33.25
CA LYS A 21 -9.53 -73.86 32.27
C LYS A 21 -9.44 -73.11 30.93
N GLY A 22 -9.00 -73.81 29.86
CA GLY A 22 -9.25 -73.62 28.41
C GLY A 22 -9.04 -72.23 27.74
N PRO A 23 -8.57 -72.14 26.47
CA PRO A 23 -8.48 -70.86 25.77
C PRO A 23 -9.79 -70.50 25.05
N PRO A 24 -10.43 -69.35 25.36
CA PRO A 24 -11.32 -68.67 24.42
C PRO A 24 -10.59 -67.49 23.74
N PRO A 25 -11.15 -66.96 22.65
CA PRO A 25 -10.41 -66.52 21.46
C PRO A 25 -9.70 -65.18 21.63
N MET A 26 -8.59 -65.01 20.90
CA MET A 26 -7.92 -63.72 20.72
C MET A 26 -8.95 -62.65 20.32
N GLU A 27 -9.18 -61.68 21.19
CA GLU A 27 -9.84 -60.43 20.81
C GLU A 27 -8.95 -59.68 19.82
N PRO A 28 -9.55 -59.02 18.80
CA PRO A 28 -8.82 -58.45 17.70
C PRO A 28 -7.97 -57.27 18.15
N ASP A 29 -6.76 -57.22 17.62
CA ASP A 29 -5.86 -56.08 17.65
C ASP A 29 -6.59 -54.83 17.13
N THR A 30 -6.89 -53.88 18.02
CA THR A 30 -7.44 -52.57 17.65
C THR A 30 -6.30 -51.58 17.37
N THR A 31 -5.48 -51.88 16.37
CA THR A 31 -4.62 -50.86 15.76
C THR A 31 -5.53 -49.87 15.04
N GLN A 32 -5.91 -48.76 15.69
CA GLN A 32 -6.70 -47.67 15.09
C GLN A 32 -5.93 -47.05 13.91
N PRO A 33 -6.37 -47.24 12.65
CA PRO A 33 -5.80 -46.58 11.48
C PRO A 33 -6.46 -45.20 11.23
N GLY A 34 -7.47 -44.84 12.04
CA GLY A 34 -8.36 -43.70 11.80
C GLY A 34 -7.75 -42.34 12.09
N SER A 35 -6.92 -42.20 13.14
CA SER A 35 -6.36 -40.91 13.54
C SER A 35 -5.38 -40.34 12.53
N SER A 36 -4.51 -41.19 11.96
CA SER A 36 -3.52 -40.77 10.96
C SER A 36 -4.15 -40.33 9.65
N ARG A 37 -5.24 -40.99 9.23
CA ARG A 37 -5.99 -40.63 8.03
C ARG A 37 -6.70 -39.29 8.18
N GLU A 38 -7.38 -39.08 9.31
CA GLU A 38 -8.07 -37.82 9.61
C GLU A 38 -7.10 -36.62 9.65
N VAL A 39 -5.92 -36.78 10.26
CA VAL A 39 -4.86 -35.76 10.26
C VAL A 39 -4.41 -35.44 8.83
N THR A 40 -4.28 -36.46 7.99
CA THR A 40 -3.89 -36.29 6.57
C THR A 40 -4.95 -35.52 5.79
N ASP A 41 -6.23 -35.88 5.95
CA ASP A 41 -7.36 -35.20 5.30
C ASP A 41 -7.47 -33.72 5.73
N ASN A 42 -7.21 -33.44 7.00
CA ASN A 42 -7.12 -32.08 7.52
C ASN A 42 -5.96 -31.29 6.92
N LEU A 43 -4.78 -31.90 6.78
CA LEU A 43 -3.62 -31.27 6.15
C LEU A 43 -3.87 -30.97 4.67
N VAL A 44 -4.49 -31.90 3.93
CA VAL A 44 -4.92 -31.70 2.55
C VAL A 44 -5.83 -30.49 2.44
N THR A 45 -6.84 -30.40 3.30
CA THR A 45 -7.80 -29.29 3.34
C THR A 45 -7.10 -27.96 3.64
N MET A 46 -6.16 -27.95 4.60
CA MET A 46 -5.36 -26.78 4.93
C MET A 46 -4.49 -26.33 3.75
N MET A 47 -3.82 -27.26 3.08
CA MET A 47 -2.95 -26.97 1.94
C MET A 47 -3.75 -26.36 0.78
N ARG A 48 -4.90 -26.95 0.40
CA ARG A 48 -5.80 -26.38 -0.62
C ARG A 48 -6.28 -24.97 -0.25
N THR A 49 -6.53 -24.73 1.03
CA THR A 49 -6.95 -23.42 1.53
C THR A 49 -5.86 -22.37 1.38
N VAL A 50 -4.63 -22.68 1.78
CA VAL A 50 -3.47 -21.78 1.68
C VAL A 50 -3.18 -21.45 0.21
N LEU A 51 -3.14 -22.47 -0.66
CA LEU A 51 -2.87 -22.30 -2.10
C LEU A 51 -3.97 -21.50 -2.82
N ARG A 52 -5.24 -21.58 -2.40
CA ARG A 52 -6.28 -20.72 -2.99
C ARG A 52 -6.23 -19.29 -2.48
N TYR A 53 -5.79 -19.08 -1.24
CA TYR A 53 -5.79 -17.75 -0.64
C TYR A 53 -4.69 -16.87 -1.25
N PHE A 54 -3.50 -17.44 -1.44
CA PHE A 54 -2.33 -16.73 -2.00
C PHE A 54 -2.12 -17.00 -3.49
N PHE A 55 -3.21 -17.20 -4.24
CA PHE A 55 -3.15 -17.72 -5.60
C PHE A 55 -2.53 -16.68 -6.58
N PRO A 56 -1.44 -17.01 -7.30
CA PRO A 56 -0.84 -16.11 -8.28
C PRO A 56 -1.74 -15.93 -9.50
N PRO A 57 -1.84 -14.72 -10.07
CA PRO A 57 -2.74 -14.44 -11.20
C PRO A 57 -2.41 -15.25 -12.46
N ASP A 58 -1.11 -15.50 -12.73
CA ASP A 58 -0.63 -16.15 -13.95
C ASP A 58 -0.10 -17.57 -13.70
N PHE A 59 -0.62 -18.25 -12.68
CA PHE A 59 -0.16 -19.61 -12.37
C PHE A 59 -0.75 -20.65 -13.32
N ARG A 60 0.10 -21.61 -13.75
CA ARG A 60 -0.25 -22.59 -14.79
C ARG A 60 -1.36 -23.57 -14.40
N ILE A 61 -1.52 -23.86 -13.11
CA ILE A 61 -2.58 -24.75 -12.60
C ILE A 61 -3.75 -23.88 -12.16
N PRO A 62 -4.93 -23.96 -12.79
CA PRO A 62 -6.11 -23.19 -12.41
C PRO A 62 -6.47 -23.34 -10.93
N LYS A 63 -7.03 -22.26 -10.36
CA LYS A 63 -7.45 -22.23 -8.95
C LYS A 63 -8.51 -23.29 -8.62
N GLU A 64 -9.38 -23.61 -9.58
CA GLU A 64 -10.43 -24.62 -9.41
C GLU A 64 -9.82 -26.03 -9.28
N ASP A 65 -8.78 -26.33 -10.06
CA ASP A 65 -8.12 -27.63 -10.06
C ASP A 65 -7.48 -27.92 -8.70
N VAL A 66 -6.92 -26.89 -8.04
CA VAL A 66 -6.37 -26.98 -6.68
C VAL A 66 -7.40 -27.49 -5.66
N ASN A 67 -8.68 -27.19 -5.85
CA ASN A 67 -9.73 -27.60 -4.92
C ASN A 67 -10.02 -29.10 -4.96
N SER A 68 -9.76 -29.75 -6.09
CA SER A 68 -9.97 -31.19 -6.31
C SER A 68 -8.71 -32.05 -6.12
N MET A 69 -7.52 -31.45 -5.96
CA MET A 69 -6.25 -32.21 -5.95
C MET A 69 -6.15 -33.23 -4.81
N THR A 70 -5.78 -34.46 -5.12
CA THR A 70 -5.53 -35.51 -4.11
C THR A 70 -4.31 -35.19 -3.24
N ALA A 71 -4.10 -35.97 -2.17
CA ALA A 71 -2.92 -35.81 -1.31
C ALA A 71 -1.62 -35.99 -2.12
N GLU A 72 -1.58 -36.96 -3.02
CA GLU A 72 -0.42 -37.26 -3.88
C GLU A 72 -0.15 -36.11 -4.84
N GLU A 73 -1.19 -35.54 -5.45
CA GLU A 73 -1.07 -34.40 -6.35
C GLU A 73 -0.59 -33.15 -5.61
N LEU A 74 -1.05 -32.92 -4.37
CA LEU A 74 -0.59 -31.82 -3.51
C LEU A 74 0.87 -31.99 -3.10
N VAL A 75 1.34 -33.21 -2.87
CA VAL A 75 2.77 -33.49 -2.59
C VAL A 75 3.63 -33.19 -3.82
N ALA A 76 3.14 -33.50 -5.01
CA ALA A 76 3.80 -33.19 -6.28
C ALA A 76 3.59 -31.73 -6.74
N PHE A 77 2.85 -30.92 -5.99
CA PHE A 77 2.54 -29.55 -6.37
C PHE A 77 3.82 -28.72 -6.50
N PRO A 78 4.00 -27.94 -7.59
CA PRO A 78 5.24 -27.22 -7.85
C PRO A 78 5.35 -25.94 -6.99
N MET A 79 5.53 -26.12 -5.67
CA MET A 79 5.53 -25.06 -4.65
C MET A 79 6.53 -23.93 -4.95
N LYS A 80 7.72 -24.28 -5.46
CA LYS A 80 8.76 -23.30 -5.78
C LYS A 80 8.31 -22.32 -6.86
N GLU A 81 7.76 -22.84 -7.95
CA GLU A 81 7.28 -22.03 -9.07
C GLU A 81 6.05 -21.21 -8.68
N TYR A 82 5.17 -21.80 -7.88
CA TYR A 82 4.00 -21.12 -7.32
C TYR A 82 4.39 -19.87 -6.53
N PHE A 83 5.32 -19.99 -5.57
CA PHE A 83 5.75 -18.85 -4.78
C PHE A 83 6.57 -17.84 -5.60
N GLN A 84 7.35 -18.29 -6.57
CA GLN A 84 8.07 -17.41 -7.49
C GLN A 84 7.09 -16.53 -8.29
N GLN A 85 6.02 -17.10 -8.84
CA GLN A 85 5.00 -16.33 -9.56
C GLN A 85 4.25 -15.37 -8.64
N TYR A 86 3.94 -15.79 -7.41
CA TYR A 86 3.34 -14.92 -6.41
C TYR A 86 4.23 -13.72 -6.07
N GLU A 87 5.52 -13.96 -5.83
CA GLU A 87 6.51 -12.92 -5.54
C GLU A 87 6.66 -11.94 -6.71
N LEU A 88 6.78 -12.45 -7.95
CA LEU A 88 6.83 -11.62 -9.15
C LEU A 88 5.57 -10.73 -9.29
N GLY A 89 4.39 -11.30 -9.02
CA GLY A 89 3.13 -10.57 -9.03
C GLY A 89 3.09 -9.45 -7.98
N LEU A 90 3.53 -9.74 -6.75
CA LEU A 90 3.62 -8.73 -5.69
C LEU A 90 4.65 -7.63 -6.01
N GLN A 91 5.81 -8.02 -6.53
CA GLN A 91 6.85 -7.07 -6.90
C GLN A 91 6.36 -6.14 -8.02
N SER A 92 5.72 -6.69 -9.05
CA SER A 92 5.08 -5.92 -10.12
C SER A 92 4.04 -4.93 -9.58
N LEU A 93 3.19 -5.39 -8.66
CA LEU A 93 2.18 -4.55 -8.02
C LEU A 93 2.82 -3.38 -7.26
N CYS A 94 3.80 -3.66 -6.40
CA CYS A 94 4.53 -2.62 -5.67
C CYS A 94 5.21 -1.62 -6.60
N ASN A 95 5.91 -2.11 -7.62
CA ASN A 95 6.59 -1.28 -8.62
C ASN A 95 5.60 -0.39 -9.38
N SER A 96 4.40 -0.88 -9.68
CA SER A 96 3.35 -0.10 -10.35
C SER A 96 2.85 1.07 -9.48
N TYR A 97 2.68 0.85 -8.18
CA TYR A 97 2.28 1.90 -7.24
C TYR A 97 3.38 2.94 -7.06
N GLN A 98 4.64 2.50 -6.92
CA GLN A 98 5.80 3.38 -6.82
C GLN A 98 5.94 4.24 -8.07
N SER A 99 5.97 3.61 -9.26
CA SER A 99 6.08 4.33 -10.54
C SER A 99 4.97 5.36 -10.72
N ARG A 100 3.73 5.03 -10.32
CA ARG A 100 2.59 5.96 -10.38
C ARG A 100 2.72 7.09 -9.37
N ALA A 101 3.20 6.82 -8.17
CA ALA A 101 3.45 7.83 -7.16
C ALA A 101 4.55 8.80 -7.63
N ASP A 102 5.67 8.28 -8.13
CA ASP A 102 6.79 9.05 -8.63
C ASP A 102 6.40 9.92 -9.83
N ALA A 103 5.65 9.36 -10.79
CA ALA A 103 5.15 10.12 -11.93
C ALA A 103 4.23 11.27 -11.49
N ARG A 104 3.40 11.05 -10.46
CA ARG A 104 2.54 12.10 -9.89
C ARG A 104 3.35 13.17 -9.17
N ALA A 105 4.33 12.77 -8.36
CA ALA A 105 5.22 13.69 -7.66
C ALA A 105 5.96 14.58 -8.66
N LYS A 106 6.59 13.98 -9.67
CA LYS A 106 7.30 14.70 -10.73
C LYS A 106 6.39 15.68 -11.48
N ALA A 107 5.18 15.26 -11.85
CA ALA A 107 4.23 16.12 -12.54
C ALA A 107 3.76 17.31 -11.67
N VAL A 108 3.69 17.14 -10.35
CA VAL A 108 3.35 18.22 -9.41
C VAL A 108 4.53 19.17 -9.24
N GLU A 109 5.75 18.65 -9.08
CA GLU A 109 6.98 19.45 -8.98
C GLU A 109 7.19 20.31 -10.24
N GLU A 110 7.04 19.73 -11.43
CA GLU A 110 7.16 20.46 -12.70
C GLU A 110 6.10 21.59 -12.81
N LYS A 111 4.86 21.31 -12.40
CA LYS A 111 3.80 22.33 -12.38
C LYS A 111 4.09 23.44 -11.36
N SER A 112 4.57 23.09 -10.17
CA SER A 112 4.93 24.05 -9.12
C SER A 112 6.07 24.95 -9.59
N SER A 113 7.14 24.36 -10.13
CA SER A 113 8.29 25.09 -10.65
C SER A 113 7.91 26.04 -11.79
N SER A 114 7.04 25.61 -12.71
CA SER A 114 6.52 26.47 -13.77
C SER A 114 5.66 27.62 -13.22
N ALA A 115 4.83 27.36 -12.22
CA ALA A 115 4.00 28.38 -11.57
C ALA A 115 4.87 29.41 -10.80
N GLU A 116 5.88 28.96 -10.07
CA GLU A 116 6.85 29.81 -9.38
C GLU A 116 7.61 30.72 -10.36
N THR A 117 8.04 30.18 -11.50
CA THR A 117 8.72 30.96 -12.54
C THR A 117 7.81 32.06 -13.09
N LYS A 118 6.55 31.72 -13.41
CA LYS A 118 5.55 32.69 -13.89
C LYS A 118 5.23 33.75 -12.86
N LEU A 119 5.13 33.37 -11.58
CA LEU A 119 4.90 34.29 -10.48
C LEU A 119 6.05 35.29 -10.36
N ARG A 120 7.30 34.80 -10.42
CA ARG A 120 8.49 35.67 -10.38
C ARG A 120 8.51 36.67 -11.53
N GLU A 121 8.23 36.23 -12.75
CA GLU A 121 8.17 37.12 -13.92
C GLU A 121 7.06 38.18 -13.80
N ALA A 122 5.91 37.81 -13.24
CA ALA A 122 4.81 38.74 -13.01
C ALA A 122 5.18 39.79 -11.96
N ASP A 123 5.83 39.38 -10.87
CA ASP A 123 6.32 40.28 -9.82
C ASP A 123 7.38 41.23 -10.36
N GLU A 124 8.33 40.74 -11.16
CA GLU A 124 9.36 41.59 -11.81
C GLU A 124 8.71 42.65 -12.73
N LYS A 125 7.71 42.27 -13.53
CA LYS A 125 6.96 43.20 -14.38
C LYS A 125 6.20 44.23 -13.55
N LEU A 126 5.57 43.81 -12.46
CA LEU A 126 4.83 44.69 -11.56
C LEU A 126 5.75 45.71 -10.89
N GLN A 127 6.92 45.27 -10.41
CA GLN A 127 7.93 46.16 -9.84
C GLN A 127 8.41 47.18 -10.86
N LYS A 128 8.73 46.74 -12.09
CA LYS A 128 9.13 47.66 -13.17
C LYS A 128 8.03 48.68 -13.51
N LEU A 129 6.77 48.25 -13.56
CA LEU A 129 5.64 49.15 -13.80
C LEU A 129 5.51 50.19 -12.68
N ARG A 130 5.62 49.77 -11.42
CA ARG A 130 5.60 50.67 -10.25
C ARG A 130 6.74 51.70 -10.34
N THR A 131 7.96 51.26 -10.63
CA THR A 131 9.11 52.15 -10.82
C THR A 131 8.88 53.14 -11.97
N ASN A 132 8.37 52.68 -13.11
CA ASN A 132 8.08 53.54 -14.25
C ASN A 132 7.01 54.59 -13.93
N ILE A 133 5.96 54.21 -13.20
CA ILE A 133 4.92 55.17 -12.76
C ILE A 133 5.55 56.24 -11.86
N VAL A 134 6.38 55.86 -10.89
CA VAL A 134 7.08 56.82 -10.03
C VAL A 134 7.97 57.76 -10.85
N GLN A 135 8.75 57.23 -11.80
CA GLN A 135 9.58 58.05 -12.69
C GLN A 135 8.76 59.02 -13.54
N LEU A 136 7.63 58.56 -14.08
CA LEU A 136 6.75 59.41 -14.89
C LEU A 136 6.12 60.52 -14.03
N LEU A 137 5.67 60.21 -12.83
CA LEU A 137 5.12 61.19 -11.89
C LEU A 137 6.18 62.24 -11.49
N GLN A 138 7.41 61.80 -11.20
CA GLN A 138 8.53 62.71 -10.93
C GLN A 138 8.81 63.62 -12.13
N LYS A 139 8.88 63.06 -13.34
CA LYS A 139 9.12 63.84 -14.55
C LYS A 139 8.00 64.84 -14.84
N VAL A 140 6.73 64.44 -14.67
CA VAL A 140 5.59 65.37 -14.79
C VAL A 140 5.71 66.49 -13.78
N GLN A 141 6.15 66.20 -12.55
CA GLN A 141 6.37 67.21 -11.52
C GLN A 141 7.62 68.08 -11.77
N GLU A 142 8.63 67.59 -12.49
CA GLU A 142 9.81 68.36 -12.91
C GLU A 142 9.52 69.25 -14.14
N ASP A 143 8.77 68.74 -15.12
CA ASP A 143 8.39 69.49 -16.33
C ASP A 143 7.31 70.55 -16.01
N ILE A 144 6.54 70.35 -14.94
CA ILE A 144 5.63 71.33 -14.35
C ILE A 144 6.37 72.03 -13.21
N ASP A 145 7.22 73.02 -13.56
CA ASP A 145 7.90 73.88 -12.58
C ASP A 145 6.90 74.88 -11.98
N ILE A 146 6.03 74.35 -11.12
CA ILE A 146 5.04 75.09 -10.37
C ILE A 146 5.52 75.10 -8.92
N ASN A 147 6.20 76.17 -8.55
CA ASN A 147 6.81 76.33 -7.23
C ASN A 147 5.85 76.94 -6.20
N THR A 148 4.66 77.38 -6.64
CA THR A 148 3.65 78.03 -5.80
C THR A 148 2.23 77.64 -6.21
N ASP A 149 1.30 77.66 -5.25
CA ASP A 149 -0.11 77.28 -5.44
C ASP A 149 -0.81 78.18 -6.48
N ASP A 150 -0.45 79.47 -6.55
CA ASP A 150 -0.99 80.44 -7.52
C ASP A 150 -0.60 80.10 -8.97
N GLU A 151 0.60 79.54 -9.20
CA GLU A 151 1.05 79.05 -10.51
C GLU A 151 0.31 77.76 -10.91
N LEU A 152 -0.07 76.93 -9.93
CA LEU A 152 -0.86 75.72 -10.14
C LEU A 152 -2.27 76.06 -10.62
N ASP A 153 -2.92 76.99 -9.95
CA ASP A 153 -4.27 77.44 -10.27
C ASP A 153 -4.32 78.12 -11.64
N ALA A 154 -3.33 78.96 -11.96
CA ALA A 154 -3.23 79.60 -13.27
C ALA A 154 -3.02 78.58 -14.41
N TYR A 155 -2.21 77.53 -14.19
CA TYR A 155 -2.00 76.47 -15.19
C TYR A 155 -3.25 75.61 -15.40
N ILE A 156 -3.99 75.30 -14.33
CA ILE A 156 -5.27 74.59 -14.41
C ILE A 156 -6.31 75.41 -15.19
N GLU A 157 -6.38 76.72 -14.96
CA GLU A 157 -7.29 77.63 -15.67
C GLU A 157 -6.92 77.76 -17.16
N ASP A 158 -5.63 77.80 -17.50
CA ASP A 158 -5.15 77.82 -18.90
C ASP A 158 -5.49 76.52 -19.66
N LEU A 159 -5.37 75.34 -19.02
CA LEU A 159 -5.78 74.07 -19.62
C LEU A 159 -7.30 73.99 -19.87
N LEU A 160 -8.11 74.55 -18.97
CA LEU A 160 -9.57 74.54 -19.08
C LEU A 160 -10.09 75.54 -20.12
N THR A 161 -9.35 76.62 -20.37
CA THR A 161 -9.75 77.68 -21.32
C THR A 161 -9.22 77.46 -22.74
N LYS A 162 -8.14 76.70 -22.92
CA LYS A 162 -7.59 76.34 -24.25
C LYS A 162 -8.19 75.08 -24.87
N GLY A 163 -9.17 74.45 -24.21
CA GLY A 163 -9.91 73.31 -24.75
C GLY A 163 -11.02 73.72 -25.71
N ASP A 164 -10.66 74.19 -26.91
CA ASP A 164 -11.52 74.25 -28.11
C ASP A 164 -10.68 73.97 -29.37
#